data_AF-W6YFB4-F1
#
_entry.id   AF-W6YFB4-F1
#
_cell.length_a   1.000
_cell.length_b   1.000
_cell.length_c   1.000
_cell.angle_alpha   90.00
_cell.angle_beta   90.00
_cell.angle_gamma   90.00
#
_symmetry.space_group_name_H-M   'P 1'
#
loop_
_entity.id
_entity.type
_entity.pdbx_description
1 polymer ?
#
loop_
_entity_poly.entity_id
_entity_poly.type
_entity_poly.pdbx_seq_one_letter_code
_entity_poly.pdbx_strand_id
1 'polypeptide(L)'
;MDTAASLIAIATLCEKLIKYINATRAAKDDRQRLRSQIRACSHIILQLKDEAEDSENSEESEEWAKSMQLLSSPLHRLHEALSVAAQALSPRDSAIEKLKWPFKEQDVRKLIDAVRCEMDLLSLALDRNSTRLLQKISLHSQHNEQLLLELKAALGTRDVDHQFALENVAKKLGRLEMGQHGVQGQVQQLHERHDLEEAIQKRQSILEWLTPIDHESQQRDAIRSRQAGTGQWLLNSQQYQDWLAGKHRTLFCPGIPGAGKTVLASIINEDLKHRFHVDPQIGLAHLFFDYRRQDQQSLEVLLSGLLKQLVAQQLPLPKQVEAFYTTHRQKYSGRVSTVVPTLEVVIASFSKVFIVLDAVDECLAPEQNCTDFLCVIQELQERHKLQLLATSRVIPEVTERFTDASILQIQADAQDVRKYLTQQVHRLPGFVRKDVELQNEVISSIVEAVQGM
;
A
#
# COMPACT_ATOMS: atom_id res chain seq x y z
N MET A 1 -23.57 -12.97 -21.00
CA MET A 1 -23.45 -14.42 -20.80
C MET A 1 -22.46 -14.61 -19.68
N ASP A 2 -22.74 -15.55 -18.77
CA ASP A 2 -21.76 -16.00 -17.79
C ASP A 2 -20.50 -16.51 -18.51
N THR A 3 -19.31 -16.20 -17.99
CA THR A 3 -18.03 -16.53 -18.64
C THR A 3 -17.85 -18.05 -18.71
N ALA A 4 -18.28 -18.78 -17.68
CA ALA A 4 -18.29 -20.25 -17.67
C ALA A 4 -19.20 -20.82 -18.77
N ALA A 5 -20.41 -20.27 -18.93
CA ALA A 5 -21.32 -20.66 -20.01
C ALA A 5 -20.73 -20.36 -21.40
N SER A 6 -19.95 -19.28 -21.52
CA SER A 6 -19.29 -18.89 -22.77
C SER A 6 -18.18 -19.88 -23.15
N LEU A 7 -17.37 -20.34 -22.19
CA LEU A 7 -16.36 -21.39 -22.41
C LEU A 7 -17.00 -22.70 -22.91
N ILE A 8 -18.09 -23.13 -22.27
CA ILE A 8 -18.82 -24.35 -22.66
C ILE A 8 -19.39 -24.23 -24.08
N ALA A 9 -20.00 -23.08 -24.41
CA ALA A 9 -20.54 -22.83 -25.73
C ALA A 9 -19.46 -22.87 -26.83
N ILE A 10 -18.31 -22.25 -26.58
CA ILE A 10 -17.18 -22.23 -27.51
C ILE A 10 -16.57 -23.63 -27.69
N ALA A 11 -16.38 -24.39 -26.60
CA ALA A 11 -15.89 -25.77 -26.67
C ALA A 11 -16.79 -26.64 -27.55
N THR A 12 -18.11 -26.58 -27.30
CA THR A 12 -19.12 -27.31 -28.10
C THR A 12 -19.08 -26.91 -29.58
N LEU A 13 -18.88 -25.63 -29.85
CA LEU A 13 -18.80 -25.08 -31.20
C LEU A 13 -17.53 -25.53 -31.95
N CYS A 14 -16.39 -25.59 -31.26
CA CYS A 14 -15.13 -26.12 -31.78
C CYS A 14 -15.27 -27.60 -32.19
N GLU A 15 -15.88 -28.44 -31.35
CA GLU A 15 -16.13 -29.85 -31.68
C GLU A 15 -17.00 -30.01 -32.93
N LYS A 16 -18.09 -29.23 -33.00
CA LYS A 16 -19.01 -29.22 -34.15
C LYS A 16 -18.30 -28.80 -35.43
N LEU A 17 -17.47 -27.77 -35.37
CA LEU A 17 -16.65 -27.30 -36.50
C LEU A 17 -15.65 -28.35 -36.97
N ILE A 18 -14.94 -29.01 -36.05
CA ILE A 18 -13.99 -30.08 -36.39
C ILE A 18 -14.72 -31.22 -37.12
N LYS A 19 -15.93 -31.59 -36.66
CA LYS A 19 -16.78 -32.58 -37.33
C LYS A 19 -17.14 -32.16 -38.76
N TYR A 20 -17.56 -30.90 -38.97
CA TYR A 20 -17.89 -30.39 -40.30
C TYR A 20 -16.68 -30.33 -41.23
N ILE A 21 -15.53 -29.87 -40.73
CA ILE A 21 -14.29 -29.80 -41.52
C ILE A 21 -13.85 -31.21 -41.95
N ASN A 22 -13.95 -32.20 -41.08
CA ASN A 22 -13.61 -33.59 -41.41
C ASN A 22 -14.56 -34.22 -42.45
N ALA A 23 -15.82 -33.78 -42.51
CA ALA A 23 -16.82 -34.30 -43.46
C ALA A 23 -16.67 -33.74 -44.89
N THR A 24 -16.05 -32.57 -45.07
CA THR A 24 -15.77 -32.00 -46.40
C THR A 24 -14.64 -32.78 -47.10
N ARG A 25 -14.64 -32.92 -48.44
CA ARG A 25 -13.61 -33.69 -49.19
C ARG A 25 -12.59 -32.83 -49.99
N ALA A 26 -12.93 -31.58 -50.31
CA ALA A 26 -12.10 -30.66 -51.14
C ALA A 26 -11.15 -29.78 -50.29
N ALA A 27 -10.21 -29.03 -50.91
CA ALA A 27 -9.30 -28.08 -50.24
C ALA A 27 -8.50 -28.67 -49.06
N LYS A 28 -7.62 -29.65 -49.34
CA LYS A 28 -6.87 -30.41 -48.32
C LYS A 28 -6.07 -29.52 -47.37
N ASP A 29 -5.34 -28.54 -47.89
CA ASP A 29 -4.38 -27.76 -47.10
C ASP A 29 -5.10 -26.73 -46.21
N ASP A 30 -6.09 -26.01 -46.74
CA ASP A 30 -6.90 -25.05 -45.98
C ASP A 30 -7.71 -25.72 -44.86
N ARG A 31 -8.28 -26.91 -45.13
CA ARG A 31 -8.93 -27.72 -44.10
C ARG A 31 -7.99 -28.12 -42.99
N GLN A 32 -6.78 -28.57 -43.33
CA GLN A 32 -5.79 -28.98 -42.33
C GLN A 32 -5.39 -27.79 -41.45
N ARG A 33 -5.12 -26.62 -42.06
CA ARG A 33 -4.76 -25.40 -41.33
C ARG A 33 -5.86 -24.95 -40.38
N LEU A 34 -7.09 -24.81 -40.88
CA LEU A 34 -8.22 -24.37 -40.06
C LEU A 34 -8.52 -25.36 -38.94
N ARG A 35 -8.49 -26.68 -39.23
CA ARG A 35 -8.71 -27.72 -38.23
C ARG A 35 -7.65 -27.70 -37.12
N SER A 36 -6.38 -27.52 -37.47
CA SER A 36 -5.31 -27.42 -36.49
C SER A 36 -5.48 -26.20 -35.57
N GLN A 37 -5.87 -25.05 -36.14
CA GLN A 37 -6.13 -23.84 -35.34
C GLN A 37 -7.33 -24.02 -34.40
N ILE A 38 -8.44 -24.61 -34.87
CA ILE A 38 -9.63 -24.87 -34.03
C ILE A 38 -9.32 -25.89 -32.92
N ARG A 39 -8.48 -26.89 -33.18
CA ARG A 39 -8.02 -27.83 -32.14
C ARG A 39 -7.20 -27.14 -31.05
N ALA A 40 -6.27 -26.27 -31.45
CA ALA A 40 -5.50 -25.48 -30.50
C ALA A 40 -6.40 -24.55 -29.67
N CYS A 41 -7.39 -23.92 -30.31
CA CYS A 41 -8.40 -23.11 -29.62
C CYS A 41 -9.18 -23.94 -28.58
N SER A 42 -9.62 -25.13 -28.97
CA SER A 42 -10.36 -26.04 -28.08
C SER A 42 -9.54 -26.43 -26.86
N HIS A 43 -8.24 -26.64 -27.01
CA HIS A 43 -7.34 -27.00 -25.91
C HIS A 43 -7.27 -25.88 -24.86
N ILE A 44 -7.04 -24.64 -25.29
CA ILE A 44 -6.95 -23.48 -24.38
C ILE A 44 -8.27 -23.25 -23.64
N ILE A 45 -9.41 -23.39 -24.34
CA ILE A 45 -10.74 -23.21 -23.73
C ILE A 45 -11.02 -24.26 -22.66
N LEU A 46 -10.59 -25.51 -22.88
CA LEU A 46 -10.74 -26.57 -21.88
C LEU A 46 -9.84 -26.31 -20.67
N GLN A 47 -8.59 -25.88 -20.87
CA GLN A 47 -7.70 -25.51 -19.75
C GLN A 47 -8.26 -24.36 -18.91
N LEU A 48 -8.80 -23.32 -19.55
CA LEU A 48 -9.46 -22.21 -18.84
C LEU A 48 -10.70 -22.67 -18.06
N LYS A 49 -11.41 -23.68 -18.56
CA LYS A 49 -12.56 -24.26 -17.89
C LYS A 49 -12.13 -25.05 -16.66
N ASP A 50 -11.11 -25.88 -16.79
CA ASP A 50 -10.58 -26.70 -15.68
C ASP A 50 -10.04 -25.79 -14.56
N GLU A 51 -9.28 -24.74 -14.89
CA GLU A 51 -8.80 -23.76 -13.89
C GLU A 51 -9.94 -22.96 -13.22
N ALA A 52 -11.03 -22.70 -13.94
CA ALA A 52 -12.22 -22.05 -13.36
C ALA A 52 -12.98 -22.96 -12.40
N GLU A 53 -12.99 -24.27 -12.63
CA GLU A 53 -13.59 -25.26 -11.72
C GLU A 53 -12.72 -25.49 -10.46
N ASP A 54 -11.38 -25.43 -10.61
CA ASP A 54 -10.44 -25.69 -9.52
C ASP A 54 -10.25 -24.49 -8.54
N SER A 55 -10.65 -23.28 -8.94
CA SER A 55 -10.37 -22.02 -8.20
C SER A 55 -11.48 -21.59 -7.22
N GLU A 56 -12.54 -22.37 -7.03
CA GLU A 56 -13.67 -22.01 -6.13
C GLU A 56 -13.33 -21.98 -4.62
N ASN A 57 -12.12 -22.39 -4.19
CA ASN A 57 -11.79 -22.61 -2.77
C ASN A 57 -10.47 -21.96 -2.25
N SER A 58 -9.92 -20.92 -2.90
CA SER A 58 -8.64 -20.29 -2.48
C SER A 58 -8.65 -18.76 -2.46
N GLU A 59 -7.68 -18.14 -1.76
CA GLU A 59 -7.44 -16.67 -1.84
C GLU A 59 -7.02 -16.22 -3.26
N GLU A 60 -6.51 -17.13 -4.10
CA GLU A 60 -6.24 -16.90 -5.53
C GLU A 60 -7.53 -16.78 -6.38
N SER A 61 -8.70 -17.10 -5.79
CA SER A 61 -10.01 -17.07 -6.47
C SER A 61 -10.40 -15.65 -6.91
N GLU A 62 -10.03 -14.61 -6.15
CA GLU A 62 -10.43 -13.24 -6.48
C GLU A 62 -9.68 -12.68 -7.70
N GLU A 63 -8.39 -12.99 -7.83
CA GLU A 63 -7.55 -12.56 -8.96
C GLU A 63 -7.87 -13.34 -10.24
N TRP A 64 -8.18 -14.63 -10.09
CA TRP A 64 -8.68 -15.47 -11.17
C TRP A 64 -10.07 -15.02 -11.66
N ALA A 65 -11.00 -14.73 -10.74
CA ALA A 65 -12.34 -14.22 -11.08
C ALA A 65 -12.26 -12.90 -11.86
N LYS A 66 -11.33 -12.00 -11.49
CA LYS A 66 -11.05 -10.75 -12.22
C LYS A 66 -10.51 -11.03 -13.62
N SER A 67 -9.56 -11.96 -13.76
CA SER A 67 -9.01 -12.37 -15.06
C SER A 67 -10.10 -12.96 -15.96
N MET A 68 -10.98 -13.79 -15.41
CA MET A 68 -12.13 -14.36 -16.12
C MET A 68 -13.15 -13.31 -16.56
N GLN A 69 -13.37 -12.26 -15.76
CA GLN A 69 -14.25 -11.15 -16.16
C GLN A 69 -13.71 -10.39 -17.39
N LEU A 70 -12.40 -10.19 -17.47
CA LEU A 70 -11.72 -9.54 -18.59
C LEU A 70 -11.81 -10.34 -19.90
N LEU A 71 -11.94 -11.67 -19.82
CA LEU A 71 -12.05 -12.55 -20.98
C LEU A 71 -13.45 -12.57 -21.61
N SER A 72 -14.47 -12.02 -20.96
CA SER A 72 -15.86 -12.02 -21.47
C SER A 72 -15.99 -11.50 -22.91
N SER A 73 -15.27 -10.43 -23.24
CA SER A 73 -15.30 -9.81 -24.57
C SER A 73 -14.48 -10.61 -25.63
N PRO A 74 -13.22 -11.01 -25.37
CA PRO A 74 -12.50 -11.96 -26.22
C PRO A 74 -13.27 -13.24 -26.51
N LEU A 75 -13.86 -13.86 -25.49
CA LEU A 75 -14.67 -15.07 -25.63
C LEU A 75 -15.89 -14.83 -26.50
N HIS A 76 -16.56 -13.69 -26.35
CA HIS A 76 -17.69 -13.34 -27.21
C HIS A 76 -17.29 -13.21 -28.70
N ARG A 77 -16.19 -12.50 -29.00
CA ARG A 77 -15.70 -12.35 -30.38
C ARG A 77 -15.26 -13.68 -30.98
N LEU A 78 -14.56 -14.50 -30.20
CA LEU A 78 -14.17 -15.84 -30.59
C LEU A 78 -15.40 -16.70 -30.90
N HIS A 79 -16.43 -16.65 -30.05
CA HIS A 79 -17.69 -17.36 -30.28
C HIS A 79 -18.38 -16.89 -31.57
N GLU A 80 -18.43 -15.58 -31.85
CA GLU A 80 -18.99 -15.06 -33.10
C GLU A 80 -18.22 -15.53 -34.34
N ALA A 81 -16.89 -15.43 -34.32
CA ALA A 81 -16.03 -15.87 -35.43
C ALA A 81 -16.22 -17.36 -35.75
N LEU A 82 -16.25 -18.20 -34.72
CA LEU A 82 -16.50 -19.63 -34.85
C LEU A 82 -17.94 -19.91 -35.30
N SER A 83 -18.92 -19.12 -34.88
CA SER A 83 -20.33 -19.29 -35.26
C SER A 83 -20.55 -19.00 -36.75
N VAL A 84 -19.91 -17.95 -37.27
CA VAL A 84 -19.91 -17.63 -38.70
C VAL A 84 -19.30 -18.78 -39.51
N ALA A 85 -18.16 -19.32 -39.06
CA ALA A 85 -17.54 -20.48 -39.70
C ALA A 85 -18.46 -21.71 -39.66
N ALA A 86 -19.17 -21.92 -38.54
CA ALA A 86 -20.05 -23.07 -38.35
C ALA A 86 -21.32 -22.97 -39.20
N GLN A 87 -21.86 -21.77 -39.39
CA GLN A 87 -22.97 -21.52 -40.31
C GLN A 87 -22.55 -21.77 -41.76
N ALA A 88 -21.39 -21.27 -42.18
CA ALA A 88 -20.89 -21.47 -43.53
C ALA A 88 -20.63 -22.95 -43.85
N LEU A 89 -20.16 -23.73 -42.88
CA LEU A 89 -19.90 -25.17 -43.00
C LEU A 89 -21.10 -26.07 -42.68
N SER A 90 -22.23 -25.50 -42.25
CA SER A 90 -23.39 -26.28 -41.87
C SER A 90 -24.04 -26.96 -43.09
N PRO A 91 -24.59 -28.18 -42.93
CA PRO A 91 -25.32 -28.86 -43.99
C PRO A 91 -26.57 -28.06 -44.37
N ARG A 92 -26.75 -27.78 -45.67
CA ARG A 92 -27.99 -27.15 -46.18
C ARG A 92 -29.16 -28.16 -46.26
N ASP A 93 -28.84 -29.44 -46.41
CA ASP A 93 -29.76 -30.58 -46.31
C ASP A 93 -29.29 -31.51 -45.17
N SER A 94 -30.19 -32.32 -44.61
CA SER A 94 -29.95 -33.20 -43.44
C SER A 94 -28.84 -34.27 -43.60
N ALA A 95 -28.15 -34.31 -44.75
CA ALA A 95 -27.06 -35.25 -45.04
C ALA A 95 -25.68 -34.56 -44.99
N ILE A 96 -24.86 -34.95 -43.99
CA ILE A 96 -23.49 -34.46 -43.78
C ILE A 96 -22.51 -34.93 -44.89
N GLU A 97 -22.88 -35.95 -45.67
CA GLU A 97 -21.97 -36.65 -46.60
C GLU A 97 -21.60 -35.86 -47.88
N LYS A 98 -22.18 -34.69 -48.13
CA LYS A 98 -21.98 -33.89 -49.37
C LYS A 98 -21.57 -32.42 -49.14
N LEU A 99 -20.94 -32.10 -48.01
CA LEU A 99 -20.49 -30.73 -47.73
C LEU A 99 -19.39 -30.26 -48.71
N LYS A 100 -19.70 -29.23 -49.50
CA LYS A 100 -18.73 -28.51 -50.34
C LYS A 100 -17.98 -27.48 -49.49
N TRP A 101 -16.69 -27.28 -49.77
CA TRP A 101 -15.88 -26.28 -49.09
C TRP A 101 -16.34 -24.86 -49.50
N PRO A 102 -16.81 -24.02 -48.56
CA PRO A 102 -17.48 -22.76 -48.90
C PRO A 102 -16.55 -21.55 -48.95
N PHE A 103 -15.28 -21.69 -48.56
CA PHE A 103 -14.36 -20.57 -48.38
C PHE A 103 -13.36 -20.45 -49.53
N LYS A 104 -12.96 -19.21 -49.83
CA LYS A 104 -11.73 -18.94 -50.61
C LYS A 104 -10.53 -18.98 -49.67
N GLU A 105 -9.34 -19.23 -50.22
CA GLU A 105 -8.09 -19.31 -49.43
C GLU A 105 -7.85 -18.05 -48.57
N GLN A 106 -8.15 -16.85 -49.11
CA GLN A 106 -8.01 -15.59 -48.36
C GLN A 106 -8.96 -15.49 -47.17
N ASP A 107 -10.18 -16.04 -47.28
CA ASP A 107 -11.17 -16.02 -46.21
C ASP A 107 -10.76 -16.98 -45.08
N VAL A 108 -10.16 -18.12 -45.43
CA VAL A 108 -9.61 -19.09 -44.47
C VAL A 108 -8.45 -18.47 -43.68
N ARG A 109 -7.55 -17.75 -44.35
CA ARG A 109 -6.44 -17.04 -43.68
C ARG A 109 -6.95 -16.00 -42.69
N LYS A 110 -7.87 -15.13 -43.12
CA LYS A 110 -8.49 -14.11 -42.25
C LYS A 110 -9.18 -14.71 -41.03
N LEU A 111 -9.89 -15.82 -41.21
CA LEU A 111 -10.54 -16.53 -40.10
C LEU A 111 -9.53 -17.13 -39.13
N ILE A 112 -8.44 -17.73 -39.63
CA ILE A 112 -7.35 -18.26 -38.79
C ILE A 112 -6.69 -17.14 -37.99
N ASP A 113 -6.40 -16.00 -38.62
CA ASP A 113 -5.75 -14.86 -37.97
C ASP A 113 -6.66 -14.27 -36.89
N ALA A 114 -7.97 -14.13 -37.14
CA ALA A 114 -8.94 -13.68 -36.15
C ALA A 114 -9.03 -14.63 -34.93
N VAL A 115 -9.09 -15.95 -35.17
CA VAL A 115 -9.12 -16.95 -34.09
C VAL A 115 -7.82 -16.94 -33.30
N ARG A 116 -6.67 -16.81 -33.98
CA ARG A 116 -5.35 -16.75 -33.34
C ARG A 116 -5.18 -15.52 -32.46
N CYS A 117 -5.65 -14.36 -32.95
CA CYS A 117 -5.61 -13.10 -32.21
C CYS A 117 -6.33 -13.20 -30.86
N GLU A 118 -7.49 -13.85 -30.81
CA GLU A 118 -8.23 -14.04 -29.55
C GLU A 118 -7.60 -15.15 -28.68
N MET A 119 -7.10 -16.24 -29.26
CA MET A 119 -6.38 -17.29 -28.51
C MET A 119 -5.15 -16.76 -27.76
N ASP A 120 -4.45 -15.80 -28.35
CA ASP A 120 -3.30 -15.13 -27.73
C ASP A 120 -3.65 -14.40 -26.43
N LEU A 121 -4.88 -13.89 -26.30
CA LEU A 121 -5.38 -13.28 -25.05
C LEU A 121 -5.80 -14.35 -24.04
N LEU A 122 -6.42 -15.43 -24.51
CA LEU A 122 -6.82 -16.56 -23.67
C LEU A 122 -5.63 -17.28 -23.03
N SER A 123 -4.53 -17.47 -23.78
CA SER A 123 -3.30 -18.05 -23.24
C SER A 123 -2.63 -17.18 -22.18
N LEU A 124 -2.72 -15.85 -22.28
CA LEU A 124 -2.14 -14.95 -21.27
C LEU A 124 -2.89 -14.98 -19.94
N ALA A 125 -4.18 -15.32 -19.96
CA ALA A 125 -4.92 -15.54 -18.72
C ALA A 125 -4.44 -16.82 -18.00
N LEU A 126 -4.11 -17.89 -18.74
CA LEU A 126 -3.51 -19.11 -18.20
C LEU A 126 -2.09 -18.87 -17.63
N ASP A 127 -1.35 -17.90 -18.16
CA ASP A 127 -0.02 -17.52 -17.64
C ASP A 127 -0.07 -16.80 -16.28
N ARG A 128 -1.26 -16.56 -15.71
CA ARG A 128 -1.50 -15.83 -14.44
C ARG A 128 -0.81 -14.46 -14.36
N ASN A 129 -0.56 -13.84 -15.51
CA ASN A 129 0.12 -12.55 -15.60
C ASN A 129 -0.88 -11.49 -16.06
N SER A 130 -1.72 -11.07 -15.12
CA SER A 130 -2.80 -10.09 -15.31
C SER A 130 -2.27 -8.80 -15.96
N THR A 131 -1.06 -8.34 -15.61
CA THR A 131 -0.40 -7.16 -16.22
C THR A 131 -0.13 -7.33 -17.72
N ARG A 132 0.41 -8.48 -18.17
CA ARG A 132 0.63 -8.75 -19.60
C ARG A 132 -0.68 -8.93 -20.35
N LEU A 133 -1.68 -9.56 -19.73
CA LEU A 133 -3.03 -9.70 -20.27
C LEU A 133 -3.67 -8.32 -20.49
N LEU A 134 -3.62 -7.45 -19.49
CA LEU A 134 -4.17 -6.10 -19.53
C LEU A 134 -3.47 -5.22 -20.57
N GLN A 135 -2.14 -5.27 -20.69
CA GLN A 135 -1.39 -4.57 -21.72
C GLN A 135 -1.77 -5.00 -23.14
N LYS A 136 -1.96 -6.31 -23.37
CA LYS A 136 -2.32 -6.83 -24.70
C LYS A 136 -3.79 -6.55 -25.05
N ILE A 137 -4.70 -6.57 -24.07
CA ILE A 137 -6.09 -6.11 -24.25
C ILE A 137 -6.14 -4.64 -24.66
N SER A 138 -5.36 -3.78 -24.00
CA SER A 138 -5.26 -2.34 -24.34
C SER A 138 -4.74 -2.13 -25.76
N LEU A 139 -3.67 -2.85 -26.13
CA LEU A 139 -3.06 -2.77 -27.46
C LEU A 139 -3.99 -3.29 -28.58
N HIS A 140 -4.72 -4.38 -28.34
CA HIS A 140 -5.76 -4.86 -29.27
C HIS A 140 -6.92 -3.87 -29.38
N SER A 141 -7.29 -3.16 -28.31
CA SER A 141 -8.35 -2.16 -28.36
C SER A 141 -7.96 -0.96 -29.23
N GLN A 142 -6.74 -0.44 -29.07
CA GLN A 142 -6.21 0.66 -29.91
C GLN A 142 -6.12 0.27 -31.39
N HIS A 143 -5.67 -0.96 -31.68
CA HIS A 143 -5.61 -1.46 -33.06
C HIS A 143 -7.01 -1.57 -33.70
N ASN A 144 -8.02 -1.96 -32.91
CA ASN A 144 -9.40 -2.06 -33.38
C ASN A 144 -10.04 -0.68 -33.63
N GLU A 145 -9.75 0.33 -32.80
CA GLU A 145 -10.17 1.72 -33.05
C GLU A 145 -9.58 2.26 -34.36
N GLN A 146 -8.32 1.93 -34.64
CA GLN A 146 -7.64 2.31 -35.87
C GLN A 146 -8.26 1.64 -37.10
N LEU A 147 -8.54 0.34 -37.04
CA LEU A 147 -9.27 -0.38 -38.10
C LEU A 147 -10.67 0.21 -38.33
N LEU A 148 -11.37 0.64 -37.28
CA LEU A 148 -12.67 1.29 -37.36
C LEU A 148 -12.62 2.65 -38.07
N LEU A 149 -11.59 3.45 -37.81
CA LEU A 149 -11.33 4.70 -38.52
C LEU A 149 -11.06 4.46 -40.01
N GLU A 150 -10.27 3.46 -40.35
CA GLU A 150 -9.99 3.05 -41.74
C GLU A 150 -11.25 2.54 -42.46
N LEU A 151 -12.10 1.79 -41.76
CA LEU A 151 -13.35 1.26 -42.31
C LEU A 151 -14.40 2.38 -42.51
N LYS A 152 -14.54 3.31 -41.56
CA LYS A 152 -15.40 4.50 -41.70
C LYS A 152 -14.97 5.36 -42.90
N ALA A 153 -13.66 5.50 -43.12
CA ALA A 153 -13.12 6.20 -44.29
C ALA A 153 -13.43 5.47 -45.61
N ALA A 154 -13.34 4.13 -45.63
CA ALA A 154 -13.68 3.32 -46.80
C ALA A 154 -15.20 3.29 -47.10
N LEU A 155 -16.05 3.41 -46.07
CA LEU A 155 -17.51 3.41 -46.18
C LEU A 155 -18.10 4.75 -46.66
N GLY A 156 -17.32 5.84 -46.61
CA GLY A 156 -17.68 7.11 -47.27
C GLY A 156 -17.79 7.01 -48.80
N THR A 157 -17.39 5.87 -49.38
CA THR A 157 -17.42 5.61 -50.82
C THR A 157 -18.21 4.33 -51.17
N ARG A 158 -19.54 4.45 -51.38
CA ARG A 158 -20.40 3.77 -52.41
C ARG A 158 -21.70 3.08 -51.94
N ASP A 159 -22.74 3.37 -52.75
CA ASP A 159 -24.02 2.71 -53.11
C ASP A 159 -25.13 2.38 -52.08
N VAL A 160 -26.39 2.62 -52.51
CA VAL A 160 -27.62 2.80 -51.70
C VAL A 160 -28.29 1.48 -51.27
N ASP A 161 -28.04 0.35 -51.94
CA ASP A 161 -28.70 -0.93 -51.65
C ASP A 161 -28.07 -1.74 -50.48
N HIS A 162 -26.95 -1.27 -49.91
CA HIS A 162 -26.32 -1.91 -48.75
C HIS A 162 -26.67 -1.24 -47.42
N GLN A 163 -27.49 -0.19 -47.46
CA GLN A 163 -27.69 0.76 -46.36
C GLN A 163 -28.34 0.15 -45.12
N PHE A 164 -29.30 -0.79 -45.27
CA PHE A 164 -29.97 -1.44 -44.12
C PHE A 164 -29.10 -2.49 -43.41
N ALA A 165 -28.29 -3.24 -44.17
CA ALA A 165 -27.31 -4.16 -43.59
C ALA A 165 -26.16 -3.39 -42.91
N LEU A 166 -25.72 -2.28 -43.53
CA LEU A 166 -24.72 -1.37 -42.99
C LEU A 166 -25.19 -0.66 -41.72
N GLU A 167 -26.45 -0.27 -41.61
CA GLU A 167 -26.99 0.39 -40.42
C GLU A 167 -27.07 -0.56 -39.21
N ASN A 168 -27.38 -1.84 -39.45
CA ASN A 168 -27.33 -2.88 -38.42
C ASN A 168 -25.90 -3.21 -37.98
N VAL A 169 -24.96 -3.23 -38.91
CA VAL A 169 -23.52 -3.39 -38.62
C VAL A 169 -23.00 -2.18 -37.84
N ALA A 170 -23.36 -0.96 -38.22
CA ALA A 170 -23.00 0.27 -37.51
C ALA A 170 -23.57 0.31 -36.09
N LYS A 171 -24.83 -0.11 -35.88
CA LYS A 171 -25.43 -0.22 -34.53
C LYS A 171 -24.74 -1.28 -33.67
N LYS A 172 -24.36 -2.44 -34.25
CA LYS A 172 -23.59 -3.46 -33.53
C LYS A 172 -22.18 -2.97 -33.19
N LEU A 173 -21.53 -2.27 -34.12
CA LEU A 173 -20.21 -1.66 -33.90
C LEU A 173 -20.26 -0.57 -32.83
N GLY A 174 -21.26 0.31 -32.82
CA GLY A 174 -21.40 1.31 -31.74
C GLY A 174 -21.62 0.70 -30.36
N ARG A 175 -22.31 -0.46 -30.28
CA ARG A 175 -22.44 -1.22 -29.02
C ARG A 175 -21.11 -1.86 -28.59
N LEU A 176 -20.31 -2.33 -29.56
CA LEU A 176 -18.97 -2.87 -29.30
C LEU A 176 -18.00 -1.76 -28.85
N GLU A 177 -18.02 -0.59 -29.51
CA GLU A 177 -17.22 0.59 -29.14
C GLU A 177 -17.53 1.03 -27.69
N MET A 178 -18.81 1.14 -27.32
CA MET A 178 -19.22 1.48 -25.94
C MET A 178 -18.80 0.43 -24.91
N GLY A 179 -18.93 -0.86 -25.25
CA GLY A 179 -18.44 -1.95 -24.41
C GLY A 179 -16.92 -1.92 -24.22
N GLN A 180 -16.18 -1.59 -25.29
CA GLN A 180 -14.70 -1.48 -25.26
C GLN A 180 -14.23 -0.31 -24.43
N HIS A 181 -14.84 0.88 -24.54
CA HIS A 181 -14.48 2.01 -23.69
C HIS A 181 -14.75 1.71 -22.20
N GLY A 182 -15.82 0.98 -21.88
CA GLY A 182 -16.08 0.51 -20.52
C GLY A 182 -14.98 -0.41 -19.99
N VAL A 183 -14.53 -1.36 -20.81
CA VAL A 183 -13.41 -2.26 -20.47
C VAL A 183 -12.10 -1.47 -20.32
N GLN A 184 -11.80 -0.54 -21.22
CA GLN A 184 -10.59 0.29 -21.15
C GLN A 184 -10.54 1.13 -19.87
N GLY A 185 -11.66 1.73 -19.48
CA GLY A 185 -11.77 2.47 -18.20
C GLY A 185 -11.53 1.58 -16.99
N GLN A 186 -12.08 0.37 -16.98
CA GLN A 186 -11.84 -0.61 -15.90
C GLN A 186 -10.39 -1.11 -15.86
N VAL A 187 -9.79 -1.37 -17.03
CA VAL A 187 -8.39 -1.77 -17.16
C VAL A 187 -7.46 -0.67 -16.65
N GLN A 188 -7.74 0.59 -16.96
CA GLN A 188 -6.96 1.72 -16.47
C GLN A 188 -7.05 1.85 -14.94
N GLN A 189 -8.25 1.76 -14.37
CA GLN A 189 -8.44 1.78 -12.91
C GLN A 189 -7.71 0.65 -12.19
N LEU A 190 -7.69 -0.56 -12.79
CA LEU A 190 -6.96 -1.70 -12.24
C LEU A 190 -5.44 -1.48 -12.28
N HIS A 191 -4.89 -0.90 -13.35
CA HIS A 191 -3.46 -0.55 -13.41
C HIS A 191 -3.10 0.49 -12.35
N GLU A 192 -3.87 1.58 -12.24
CA GLU A 192 -3.62 2.64 -11.26
C GLU A 192 -3.66 2.08 -9.83
N ARG A 193 -4.58 1.16 -9.55
CA ARG A 193 -4.68 0.48 -8.26
C ARG A 193 -3.49 -0.45 -8.01
N HIS A 194 -3.09 -1.25 -9.00
CA HIS A 194 -1.94 -2.15 -8.89
C HIS A 194 -0.63 -1.37 -8.66
N ASP A 195 -0.40 -0.30 -9.42
CA ASP A 195 0.77 0.56 -9.26
C ASP A 195 0.81 1.20 -7.87
N LEU A 196 -0.35 1.57 -7.33
CA LEU A 196 -0.47 2.08 -5.96
C LEU A 196 -0.16 0.99 -4.91
N GLU A 197 -0.69 -0.22 -5.09
CA GLU A 197 -0.42 -1.37 -4.21
C GLU A 197 1.06 -1.73 -4.20
N GLU A 198 1.72 -1.78 -5.38
CA GLU A 198 3.16 -1.99 -5.48
C GLU A 198 3.97 -0.87 -4.79
N ALA A 199 3.56 0.39 -4.96
CA ALA A 199 4.23 1.52 -4.31
C ALA A 199 4.11 1.47 -2.78
N ILE A 200 2.93 1.10 -2.26
CA ILE A 200 2.70 0.90 -0.82
C ILE A 200 3.57 -0.26 -0.30
N GLN A 201 3.58 -1.39 -1.00
CA GLN A 201 4.36 -2.56 -0.60
C GLN A 201 5.87 -2.27 -0.61
N LYS A 202 6.36 -1.58 -1.64
CA LYS A 202 7.76 -1.14 -1.73
C LYS A 202 8.11 -0.21 -0.57
N ARG A 203 7.24 0.76 -0.26
CA ARG A 203 7.43 1.69 0.86
C ARG A 203 7.55 0.94 2.18
N GLN A 204 6.61 0.04 2.46
CA GLN A 204 6.61 -0.73 3.69
C GLN A 204 7.88 -1.59 3.82
N SER A 205 8.29 -2.24 2.73
CA SER A 205 9.53 -3.01 2.67
C SER A 205 10.77 -2.16 3.01
N ILE A 206 10.84 -0.90 2.54
CA ILE A 206 11.94 0.02 2.86
C ILE A 206 11.93 0.40 4.34
N LEU A 207 10.75 0.72 4.90
CA LEU A 207 10.63 1.12 6.32
C LEU A 207 10.97 -0.03 7.27
N GLU A 208 10.54 -1.25 6.95
CA GLU A 208 10.87 -2.46 7.72
C GLU A 208 12.37 -2.82 7.60
N TRP A 209 12.95 -2.63 6.41
CA TRP A 209 14.38 -2.83 6.18
C TRP A 209 15.27 -1.86 6.97
N LEU A 210 14.83 -0.60 7.15
CA LEU A 210 15.58 0.38 7.96
C LEU A 210 15.69 -0.07 9.42
N THR A 211 14.57 -0.48 10.02
CA THR A 211 14.55 -1.16 11.32
C THR A 211 13.21 -1.88 11.53
N PRO A 212 13.22 -3.11 12.07
CA PRO A 212 11.98 -3.81 12.39
C PRO A 212 11.28 -3.25 13.64
N ILE A 213 11.97 -2.43 14.45
CA ILE A 213 11.44 -1.94 15.73
C ILE A 213 10.29 -0.95 15.52
N ASP A 214 9.24 -1.11 16.32
CA ASP A 214 8.07 -0.23 16.38
C ASP A 214 8.11 0.67 17.63
N HIS A 215 8.62 1.89 17.46
CA HIS A 215 8.64 2.91 18.52
C HIS A 215 7.26 3.52 18.82
N GLU A 216 6.23 3.27 18.00
CA GLU A 216 4.86 3.71 18.33
C GLU A 216 4.23 2.85 19.43
N SER A 217 4.71 1.62 19.64
CA SER A 217 4.22 0.74 20.71
C SER A 217 4.43 1.34 22.10
N GLN A 218 5.65 1.82 22.39
CA GLN A 218 6.00 2.45 23.68
C GLN A 218 5.19 3.72 23.92
N GLN A 219 5.02 4.56 22.88
CA GLN A 219 4.16 5.75 22.95
C GLN A 219 2.71 5.38 23.29
N ARG A 220 2.13 4.35 22.65
CA ARG A 220 0.75 3.91 22.92
C ARG A 220 0.61 3.41 24.35
N ASP A 221 1.58 2.66 24.87
CA ASP A 221 1.55 2.17 26.25
C ASP A 221 1.67 3.31 27.26
N ALA A 222 2.53 4.31 27.00
CA ALA A 222 2.62 5.50 27.82
C ALA A 222 1.29 6.29 27.83
N ILE A 223 0.65 6.50 26.68
CA ILE A 223 -0.66 7.17 26.58
C ILE A 223 -1.73 6.37 27.33
N ARG A 224 -1.74 5.04 27.25
CA ARG A 224 -2.71 4.18 27.97
C ARG A 224 -2.58 4.30 29.49
N SER A 225 -1.37 4.52 29.99
CA SER A 225 -1.13 4.74 31.41
C SER A 225 -1.52 6.15 31.89
N ARG A 226 -1.72 7.10 30.97
CA ARG A 226 -2.08 8.49 31.27
C ARG A 226 -3.48 8.59 31.85
N GLN A 227 -3.62 9.50 32.81
CA GLN A 227 -4.91 9.95 33.28
C GLN A 227 -5.51 11.06 32.39
N ALA A 228 -6.74 10.86 31.93
CA ALA A 228 -7.61 11.84 31.27
C ALA A 228 -7.42 13.30 31.74
N GLY A 229 -6.77 14.16 30.94
CA GLY A 229 -6.63 15.59 31.18
C GLY A 229 -5.71 15.99 32.34
N THR A 230 -4.61 15.26 32.53
CA THR A 230 -3.46 15.69 33.31
C THR A 230 -2.31 16.14 32.39
N GLY A 231 -1.31 16.83 32.94
CA GLY A 231 -0.09 17.26 32.23
C GLY A 231 -0.24 18.53 31.40
N GLN A 232 -1.39 19.21 31.45
CA GLN A 232 -1.64 20.44 30.72
C GLN A 232 -0.75 21.60 31.21
N TRP A 233 -0.34 21.58 32.48
CA TRP A 233 0.54 22.58 33.06
C TRP A 233 1.86 22.70 32.29
N LEU A 234 2.39 21.56 31.80
CA LEU A 234 3.64 21.53 31.05
C LEU A 234 3.47 22.17 29.68
N LEU A 235 2.38 21.84 28.97
CA LEU A 235 2.07 22.44 27.67
C LEU A 235 1.80 23.94 27.78
N ASN A 236 1.31 24.42 28.92
CA ASN A 236 1.08 25.85 29.17
C ASN A 236 2.32 26.58 29.70
N SER A 237 3.41 25.86 29.99
CA SER A 237 4.64 26.47 30.52
C SER A 237 5.31 27.38 29.48
N GLN A 238 5.93 28.46 29.95
CA GLN A 238 6.64 29.40 29.07
C GLN A 238 7.81 28.70 28.37
N GLN A 239 8.52 27.81 29.07
CA GLN A 239 9.65 27.05 28.55
C GLN A 239 9.24 26.16 27.37
N TYR A 240 8.10 25.46 27.48
CA TYR A 240 7.56 24.67 26.38
C TYR A 240 7.15 25.54 25.19
N GLN A 241 6.46 26.66 25.45
CA GLN A 241 6.03 27.57 24.37
C GLN A 241 7.22 28.22 23.66
N ASP A 242 8.26 28.61 24.40
CA ASP A 242 9.49 29.19 23.85
C ASP A 242 10.30 28.19 23.04
N TRP A 243 10.38 26.95 23.54
CA TRP A 243 10.93 25.85 22.76
C TRP A 243 10.10 25.63 21.50
N LEU A 244 8.79 25.46 21.57
CA LEU A 244 7.92 25.24 20.40
C LEU A 244 8.07 26.36 19.33
N ALA A 245 8.23 27.61 19.78
CA ALA A 245 8.44 28.77 18.92
C ALA A 245 9.84 28.83 18.27
N GLY A 246 10.80 28.04 18.73
CA GLY A 246 12.17 28.04 18.25
C GLY A 246 13.10 29.05 18.93
N LYS A 247 12.70 29.64 20.07
CA LYS A 247 13.58 30.53 20.85
C LYS A 247 14.73 29.77 21.50
N HIS A 248 14.47 28.52 21.90
CA HIS A 248 15.47 27.59 22.38
C HIS A 248 15.49 26.35 21.49
N ARG A 249 16.69 25.90 21.09
CA ARG A 249 16.82 24.67 20.30
C ARG A 249 16.54 23.42 21.14
N THR A 250 16.85 23.47 22.43
CA THR A 250 16.71 22.33 23.35
C THR A 250 15.91 22.68 24.60
N LEU A 251 14.96 21.84 24.96
CA LEU A 251 14.24 21.85 26.22
C LEU A 251 14.57 20.58 27.01
N PHE A 252 15.22 20.74 28.15
CA PHE A 252 15.59 19.65 29.04
C PHE A 252 14.65 19.61 30.24
N CYS A 253 14.11 18.43 30.50
CA CYS A 253 13.06 18.21 31.49
C CYS A 253 13.51 17.22 32.58
N PRO A 254 14.30 17.68 33.56
CA PRO A 254 14.74 16.85 34.66
C PRO A 254 13.61 16.61 35.67
N GLY A 255 13.53 15.41 36.25
CA GLY A 255 12.54 15.12 37.28
C GLY A 255 12.90 13.89 38.12
N ILE A 256 12.39 13.83 39.35
CA ILE A 256 12.62 12.68 40.24
C ILE A 256 11.99 11.40 39.67
N PRO A 257 12.44 10.20 40.07
CA PRO A 257 11.73 8.97 39.77
C PRO A 257 10.27 9.05 40.25
N GLY A 258 9.33 8.54 39.46
CA GLY A 258 7.89 8.59 39.77
C GLY A 258 7.14 9.79 39.19
N ALA A 259 7.79 10.96 39.04
CA ALA A 259 7.16 12.26 38.71
C ALA A 259 6.40 12.37 37.37
N GLY A 260 6.23 11.27 36.63
CA GLY A 260 5.42 11.23 35.40
C GLY A 260 6.15 11.68 34.12
N LYS A 261 7.48 11.68 34.10
CA LYS A 261 8.30 12.08 32.92
C LYS A 261 7.85 11.42 31.61
N THR A 262 7.74 10.10 31.60
CA THR A 262 7.28 9.32 30.43
C THR A 262 5.87 9.66 30.00
N VAL A 263 4.95 9.85 30.96
CA VAL A 263 3.58 10.29 30.67
C VAL A 263 3.59 11.67 30.03
N LEU A 264 4.39 12.61 30.55
CA LEU A 264 4.52 13.95 30.01
C LEU A 264 5.20 13.98 28.63
N ALA A 265 6.24 13.18 28.40
CA ALA A 265 6.86 13.02 27.08
C ALA A 265 5.83 12.50 26.05
N SER A 266 4.97 11.56 26.45
CA SER A 266 3.90 11.06 25.60
C SER A 266 2.85 12.13 25.28
N ILE A 267 2.51 13.00 26.25
CA ILE A 267 1.59 14.13 26.07
C ILE A 267 2.17 15.15 25.09
N ILE A 268 3.46 15.46 25.20
CA ILE A 268 4.15 16.37 24.28
C ILE A 268 4.12 15.81 22.87
N ASN A 269 4.44 14.52 22.69
CA ASN A 269 4.40 13.90 21.38
C ASN A 269 2.98 13.90 20.78
N GLU A 270 1.95 13.68 21.60
CA GLU A 270 0.54 13.80 21.16
C GLU A 270 0.19 15.25 20.75
N ASP A 271 0.61 16.25 21.51
CA ASP A 271 0.41 17.68 21.18
C ASP A 271 1.11 18.06 19.86
N LEU A 272 2.36 17.63 19.67
CA LEU A 272 3.12 17.86 18.43
C LEU A 272 2.44 17.20 17.22
N LYS A 273 2.03 15.93 17.36
CA LYS A 273 1.27 15.22 16.32
C LYS A 273 -0.03 15.97 16.02
N HIS A 274 -0.81 16.34 17.04
CA HIS A 274 -2.05 17.08 16.84
C HIS A 274 -1.84 18.40 16.08
N ARG A 275 -0.80 19.17 16.44
CA ARG A 275 -0.50 20.47 15.80
C ARG A 275 0.03 20.35 14.38
N PHE A 276 0.88 19.35 14.09
CA PHE A 276 1.70 19.34 12.88
C PHE A 276 1.50 18.12 11.97
N HIS A 277 0.66 17.14 12.30
CA HIS A 277 0.47 15.93 11.46
C HIS A 277 0.04 16.21 10.02
N VAL A 278 -0.60 17.36 9.76
CA VAL A 278 -1.02 17.78 8.42
C VAL A 278 0.04 18.59 7.66
N ASP A 279 1.09 19.04 8.34
CA ASP A 279 2.14 19.85 7.72
C ASP A 279 3.30 18.95 7.25
N PRO A 280 3.42 18.67 5.93
CA PRO A 280 4.48 17.80 5.41
C PRO A 280 5.88 18.43 5.53
N GLN A 281 5.98 19.71 5.88
CA GLN A 281 7.26 20.41 6.06
C GLN A 281 7.83 20.25 7.47
N ILE A 282 7.10 19.65 8.40
CA ILE A 282 7.55 19.44 9.79
C ILE A 282 7.75 17.94 10.04
N GLY A 283 8.96 17.57 10.44
CA GLY A 283 9.29 16.19 10.82
C GLY A 283 9.15 15.98 12.33
N LEU A 284 8.50 14.90 12.74
CA LEU A 284 8.33 14.53 14.15
C LEU A 284 8.99 13.17 14.43
N ALA A 285 9.78 13.05 15.48
CA ALA A 285 10.30 11.75 15.90
C ALA A 285 10.37 11.66 17.42
N HIS A 286 10.27 10.44 17.95
CA HIS A 286 10.38 10.19 19.37
C HIS A 286 11.11 8.89 19.67
N LEU A 287 11.76 8.83 20.83
CA LEU A 287 12.36 7.62 21.37
C LEU A 287 12.06 7.53 22.86
N PHE A 288 11.64 6.35 23.31
CA PHE A 288 11.45 6.03 24.72
C PHE A 288 12.54 5.06 25.14
N PHE A 289 13.49 5.56 25.92
CA PHE A 289 14.54 4.73 26.46
C PHE A 289 13.99 3.86 27.60
N ASP A 290 14.38 2.58 27.61
CA ASP A 290 13.99 1.60 28.63
C ASP A 290 15.20 0.74 28.99
N TYR A 291 15.64 0.81 30.23
CA TYR A 291 16.81 0.05 30.70
C TYR A 291 16.66 -1.47 30.56
N ARG A 292 15.42 -1.98 30.40
CA ARG A 292 15.13 -3.41 30.23
C ARG A 292 15.31 -3.89 28.79
N ARG A 293 15.42 -2.97 27.81
CA ARG A 293 15.51 -3.27 26.37
C ARG A 293 16.85 -2.85 25.78
N GLN A 294 17.94 -3.01 26.53
CA GLN A 294 19.28 -2.59 26.10
C GLN A 294 19.74 -3.25 24.78
N ASP A 295 19.27 -4.46 24.50
CA ASP A 295 19.48 -5.17 23.23
C ASP A 295 18.90 -4.43 22.01
N GLN A 296 17.91 -3.56 22.22
CA GLN A 296 17.22 -2.78 21.19
C GLN A 296 17.65 -1.30 21.16
N GLN A 297 18.72 -0.94 21.88
CA GLN A 297 19.14 0.45 22.07
C GLN A 297 20.62 0.67 21.70
N SER A 298 21.13 -0.08 20.71
CA SER A 298 22.42 0.26 20.10
C SER A 298 22.30 1.59 19.34
N LEU A 299 23.43 2.29 19.16
CA LEU A 299 23.49 3.55 18.44
C LEU A 299 22.87 3.45 17.04
N GLU A 300 23.18 2.37 16.31
CA GLU A 300 22.64 2.05 14.99
C GLU A 300 21.12 1.94 15.00
N VAL A 301 20.57 1.26 16.01
CA VAL A 301 19.14 1.01 16.13
C VAL A 301 18.40 2.30 16.42
N LEU A 302 18.90 3.12 17.36
CA LEU A 302 18.29 4.40 17.72
C LEU A 302 18.26 5.36 16.53
N LEU A 303 19.38 5.50 15.81
CA LEU A 303 19.48 6.35 14.62
C LEU A 303 18.58 5.84 13.49
N SER A 304 18.53 4.53 13.28
CA SER A 304 17.63 3.91 12.30
C SER A 304 16.16 4.09 12.67
N GLY A 305 15.84 4.08 13.97
CA GLY A 305 14.52 4.38 14.51
C GLY A 305 14.05 5.79 14.19
N LEU A 306 14.92 6.79 14.38
CA LEU A 306 14.64 8.18 13.97
C LEU A 306 14.47 8.30 12.46
N LEU A 307 15.38 7.69 11.69
CA LEU A 307 15.32 7.71 10.23
C LEU A 307 14.01 7.11 9.71
N LYS A 308 13.61 5.94 10.22
CA LYS A 308 12.34 5.29 9.85
C LYS A 308 11.14 6.19 10.15
N GLN A 309 11.08 6.79 11.33
CA GLN A 309 9.97 7.68 11.71
C GLN A 309 9.85 8.89 10.79
N LEU A 310 10.97 9.56 10.49
CA LEU A 310 10.98 10.74 9.63
C LEU A 310 10.66 10.40 8.16
N VAL A 311 11.22 9.30 7.64
CA VAL A 311 10.91 8.83 6.29
C VAL A 311 9.44 8.42 6.16
N ALA A 312 8.87 7.82 7.20
CA ALA A 312 7.46 7.43 7.22
C ALA A 312 6.48 8.60 7.10
N GLN A 313 6.91 9.84 7.36
CA GLN A 313 6.10 11.05 7.20
C GLN A 313 6.15 11.64 5.79
N GLN A 314 7.06 11.17 4.93
CA GLN A 314 7.28 11.76 3.61
C GLN A 314 6.58 10.96 2.52
N LEU A 315 5.72 11.63 1.77
CA LEU A 315 5.02 11.09 0.60
C LEU A 315 5.21 12.04 -0.59
N PRO A 316 5.89 11.60 -1.67
CA PRO A 316 6.55 10.30 -1.87
C PRO A 316 7.83 10.13 -1.03
N LEU A 317 8.40 8.92 -1.02
CA LEU A 317 9.71 8.66 -0.38
C LEU A 317 10.81 9.54 -1.03
N PRO A 318 11.77 10.05 -0.26
CA PRO A 318 12.92 10.73 -0.83
C PRO A 318 13.73 9.80 -1.73
N LYS A 319 14.12 10.29 -2.90
CA LYS A 319 14.93 9.53 -3.87
C LYS A 319 16.25 9.03 -3.26
N GLN A 320 16.82 9.79 -2.32
CA GLN A 320 18.03 9.43 -1.61
C GLN A 320 17.83 8.20 -0.73
N VAL A 321 16.67 8.05 -0.10
CA VAL A 321 16.33 6.86 0.70
C VAL A 321 16.10 5.65 -0.21
N GLU A 322 15.46 5.84 -1.37
CA GLU A 322 15.30 4.76 -2.35
C GLU A 322 16.65 4.29 -2.92
N ALA A 323 17.56 5.22 -3.22
CA ALA A 323 18.92 4.92 -3.66
C ALA A 323 19.73 4.22 -2.55
N PHE A 324 19.56 4.67 -1.31
CA PHE A 324 20.16 4.05 -0.13
C PHE A 324 19.73 2.60 0.03
N TYR A 325 18.41 2.35 -0.04
CA TYR A 325 17.83 1.01 -0.02
C TYR A 325 18.38 0.13 -1.14
N THR A 326 18.36 0.62 -2.39
CA THR A 326 18.82 -0.15 -3.55
C THR A 326 20.29 -0.56 -3.41
N THR A 327 21.13 0.35 -2.90
CA THR A 327 22.57 0.11 -2.74
C THR A 327 22.88 -0.90 -1.63
N HIS A 328 22.10 -0.91 -0.54
CA HIS A 328 22.41 -1.68 0.66
C HIS A 328 21.46 -2.85 0.92
N ARG A 329 20.47 -3.11 0.05
CA ARG A 329 19.38 -4.09 0.24
C ARG A 329 19.85 -5.46 0.75
N GLN A 330 20.99 -5.97 0.29
CA GLN A 330 21.49 -7.31 0.65
C GLN A 330 22.42 -7.35 1.87
N LYS A 331 23.00 -6.22 2.29
CA LYS A 331 24.08 -6.18 3.31
C LYS A 331 23.94 -5.05 4.32
N TYR A 332 22.74 -4.50 4.47
CA TYR A 332 22.50 -3.45 5.44
C TYR A 332 22.63 -4.01 6.85
N SER A 333 23.53 -3.42 7.61
CA SER A 333 23.85 -3.80 8.99
C SER A 333 23.56 -2.67 9.99
N GLY A 334 22.84 -1.62 9.58
CA GLY A 334 22.54 -0.48 10.44
C GLY A 334 23.73 0.45 10.73
N ARG A 335 24.90 0.23 10.11
CA ARG A 335 26.15 0.94 10.46
C ARG A 335 25.97 2.46 10.50
N VAL A 336 26.43 3.06 11.59
CA VAL A 336 26.37 4.52 11.84
C VAL A 336 26.87 5.34 10.65
N SER A 337 27.99 4.94 10.04
CA SER A 337 28.59 5.62 8.88
C SER A 337 27.70 5.69 7.64
N THR A 338 26.64 4.87 7.58
CA THR A 338 25.66 4.83 6.49
C THR A 338 24.33 5.48 6.86
N VAL A 339 23.93 5.37 8.13
CA VAL A 339 22.65 5.90 8.65
C VAL A 339 22.71 7.40 8.83
N VAL A 340 23.77 7.93 9.45
CA VAL A 340 23.88 9.36 9.77
C VAL A 340 23.79 10.26 8.53
N PRO A 341 24.51 9.98 7.42
CA PRO A 341 24.38 10.81 6.21
C PRO A 341 22.95 10.77 5.63
N THR A 342 22.29 9.61 5.67
CA THR A 342 20.92 9.47 5.17
C THR A 342 19.92 10.21 6.06
N LEU A 343 20.08 10.08 7.38
CA LEU A 343 19.30 10.80 8.39
C LEU A 343 19.45 12.32 8.23
N GLU A 344 20.68 12.80 8.01
CA GLU A 344 20.93 14.21 7.76
C GLU A 344 20.19 14.73 6.53
N VAL A 345 20.26 14.00 5.40
CA VAL A 345 19.52 14.36 4.17
C VAL A 345 18.02 14.42 4.42
N VAL A 346 17.47 13.46 5.16
CA VAL A 346 16.05 13.44 5.51
C VAL A 346 15.70 14.62 6.41
N ILE A 347 16.48 14.91 7.44
CA ILE A 347 16.27 16.08 8.32
C ILE A 347 16.31 17.38 7.51
N ALA A 348 17.28 17.53 6.60
CA ALA A 348 17.44 18.72 5.77
C ALA A 348 16.27 18.95 4.79
N SER A 349 15.50 17.90 4.48
CA SER A 349 14.32 18.02 3.62
C SER A 349 13.08 18.57 4.34
N PHE A 350 13.10 18.63 5.67
CA PHE A 350 12.07 19.30 6.46
C PHE A 350 12.45 20.76 6.75
N SER A 351 11.47 21.63 6.84
CA SER A 351 11.66 23.02 7.27
C SER A 351 12.05 23.12 8.75
N LYS A 352 11.58 22.17 9.56
CA LYS A 352 11.86 22.02 10.99
C LYS A 352 11.62 20.57 11.41
N VAL A 353 12.44 20.06 12.32
CA VAL A 353 12.26 18.72 12.92
C VAL A 353 12.16 18.84 14.43
N PHE A 354 11.21 18.12 15.03
CA PHE A 354 11.09 17.94 16.48
C PHE A 354 11.49 16.51 16.85
N ILE A 355 12.38 16.37 17.83
CA ILE A 355 12.78 15.07 18.39
C ILE A 355 12.50 15.08 19.89
N VAL A 356 11.72 14.10 20.36
CA VAL A 356 11.41 13.90 21.78
C VAL A 356 12.11 12.64 22.29
N LEU A 357 12.98 12.79 23.28
CA LEU A 357 13.72 11.70 23.92
C LEU A 357 13.23 11.53 25.36
N ASP A 358 12.59 10.42 25.67
CA ASP A 358 12.13 10.12 27.02
C ASP A 358 13.14 9.24 27.77
N ALA A 359 13.44 9.62 29.02
CA ALA A 359 14.28 8.89 29.96
C ALA A 359 15.71 8.64 29.44
N VAL A 360 16.39 9.69 28.95
CA VAL A 360 17.76 9.54 28.39
C VAL A 360 18.78 8.95 29.39
N ASP A 361 18.50 9.02 30.70
CA ASP A 361 19.26 8.32 31.75
C ASP A 361 19.11 6.79 31.74
N GLU A 362 18.18 6.23 30.99
CA GLU A 362 18.02 4.77 30.89
C GLU A 362 18.84 4.17 29.73
N CYS A 363 19.48 5.01 28.92
CA CYS A 363 20.36 4.61 27.83
C CYS A 363 21.81 4.38 28.27
N LEU A 364 22.05 3.96 29.51
CA LEU A 364 23.40 4.00 30.11
C LEU A 364 24.28 2.76 29.90
N ALA A 365 23.94 1.78 29.05
CA ALA A 365 24.85 0.65 28.83
C ALA A 365 24.84 0.08 27.40
N PRO A 366 26.03 -0.08 26.77
CA PRO A 366 27.29 0.53 27.19
C PRO A 366 27.21 2.06 27.09
N GLU A 367 27.67 2.77 28.13
CA GLU A 367 27.58 4.25 28.34
C GLU A 367 27.98 5.08 27.10
N GLN A 368 28.83 4.51 26.25
CA GLN A 368 29.28 5.08 24.98
C GLN A 368 28.13 5.33 24.00
N ASN A 369 27.13 4.44 23.91
CA ASN A 369 26.08 4.52 22.89
C ASN A 369 25.17 5.74 23.06
N CYS A 370 24.77 6.08 24.29
CA CYS A 370 23.95 7.27 24.55
C CYS A 370 24.74 8.55 24.30
N THR A 371 25.99 8.57 24.75
CA THR A 371 26.87 9.72 24.53
C THR A 371 27.06 9.97 23.04
N ASP A 372 27.45 8.94 22.29
CA ASP A 372 27.65 9.03 20.85
C ASP A 372 26.36 9.41 20.12
N PHE A 373 25.21 8.87 20.57
CA PHE A 373 23.90 9.24 20.03
C PHE A 373 23.59 10.73 20.23
N LEU A 374 23.72 11.24 21.46
CA LEU A 374 23.47 12.64 21.77
C LEU A 374 24.44 13.55 21.01
N CYS A 375 25.72 13.18 20.88
CA CYS A 375 26.69 13.90 20.05
C CYS A 375 26.20 14.02 18.60
N VAL A 376 25.78 12.91 17.97
CA VAL A 376 25.24 12.93 16.60
C VAL A 376 24.02 13.85 16.49
N ILE A 377 23.09 13.80 17.45
CA ILE A 377 21.90 14.66 17.43
C ILE A 377 22.28 16.14 17.60
N GLN A 378 23.22 16.46 18.48
CA GLN A 378 23.71 17.82 18.69
C GLN A 378 24.43 18.36 17.43
N GLU A 379 25.27 17.56 16.78
CA GLU A 379 25.91 17.92 15.50
C GLU A 379 24.88 18.17 14.37
N LEU A 380 23.80 17.39 14.34
CA LEU A 380 22.69 17.63 13.40
C LEU A 380 21.93 18.91 13.77
N GLN A 381 21.77 19.18 15.06
CA GLN A 381 21.11 20.38 15.57
C GLN A 381 21.88 21.66 15.29
N GLU A 382 23.21 21.62 15.20
CA GLU A 382 24.03 22.77 14.79
C GLU A 382 23.78 23.15 13.33
N ARG A 383 23.65 22.14 12.46
CA ARG A 383 23.55 22.28 10.99
C ARG A 383 22.13 22.51 10.49
N HIS A 384 21.12 22.01 11.20
CA HIS A 384 19.72 21.98 10.75
C HIS A 384 18.76 22.59 11.77
N LYS A 385 17.53 22.91 11.35
CA LYS A 385 16.46 23.40 12.25
C LYS A 385 15.84 22.27 13.04
N LEU A 386 16.58 21.77 14.02
CA LEU A 386 16.18 20.66 14.89
C LEU A 386 15.86 21.17 16.30
N GLN A 387 14.69 20.78 16.82
CA GLN A 387 14.22 21.08 18.16
C GLN A 387 14.22 19.81 19.00
N LEU A 388 15.07 19.79 20.02
CA LEU A 388 15.26 18.62 20.88
C LEU A 388 14.50 18.83 22.19
N LEU A 389 13.73 17.83 22.60
CA LEU A 389 13.23 17.72 23.96
C LEU A 389 13.76 16.45 24.59
N ALA A 390 14.30 16.53 25.80
CA ALA A 390 14.81 15.36 26.51
C ALA A 390 14.30 15.34 27.95
N THR A 391 13.79 14.20 28.42
CA THR A 391 13.47 13.96 29.84
C THR A 391 14.55 13.08 30.48
N SER A 392 14.86 13.34 31.76
CA SER A 392 15.85 12.55 32.49
C SER A 392 15.65 12.63 34.00
N ARG A 393 16.27 11.72 34.75
CA ARG A 393 16.59 11.96 36.17
C ARG A 393 17.64 13.08 36.32
N VAL A 394 17.72 13.64 37.52
CA VAL A 394 18.78 14.60 37.88
C VAL A 394 20.07 13.82 38.14
N ILE A 395 20.77 13.46 37.07
CA ILE A 395 22.04 12.73 37.09
C ILE A 395 23.12 13.64 36.50
N PRO A 396 24.20 13.96 37.23
CA PRO A 396 25.24 14.89 36.80
C PRO A 396 25.72 14.66 35.37
N GLU A 397 26.07 13.41 35.04
CA GLU A 397 26.62 13.00 33.74
C GLU A 397 25.68 13.30 32.57
N VAL A 398 24.36 13.25 32.80
CA VAL A 398 23.35 13.61 31.81
C VAL A 398 23.12 15.11 31.79
N THR A 399 22.96 15.73 32.97
CA THR A 399 22.66 17.17 33.09
C THR A 399 23.76 18.05 32.51
N GLU A 400 25.03 17.63 32.62
CA GLU A 400 26.18 18.31 32.05
C GLU A 400 26.15 18.38 30.51
N ARG A 401 25.38 17.50 29.84
CA ARG A 401 25.18 17.55 28.38
C ARG A 401 24.14 18.58 27.94
N PHE A 402 23.36 19.12 28.87
CA PHE A 402 22.24 20.03 28.61
C PHE A 402 22.42 21.39 29.31
N THR A 403 23.66 21.81 29.59
CA THR A 403 23.96 23.06 30.31
C THR A 403 23.40 24.31 29.63
N ASP A 404 23.36 24.33 28.30
CA ASP A 404 22.87 25.47 27.51
C ASP A 404 21.37 25.34 27.15
N ALA A 405 20.70 24.30 27.63
CA ALA A 405 19.29 24.06 27.33
C ALA A 405 18.36 24.92 28.20
N SER A 406 17.16 25.19 27.70
CA SER A 406 16.08 25.68 28.57
C SER A 406 15.66 24.54 29.49
N ILE A 407 15.51 24.80 30.79
CA ILE A 407 15.19 23.76 31.78
C ILE A 407 13.74 23.93 32.26
N LEU A 408 12.97 22.83 32.21
CA LEU A 408 11.65 22.74 32.82
C LEU A 408 11.59 21.53 33.75
N GLN A 409 11.66 21.77 35.05
CA GLN A 409 11.65 20.70 36.05
C GLN A 409 10.28 20.00 36.07
N ILE A 410 10.30 18.68 35.89
CA ILE A 410 9.11 17.84 35.99
C ILE A 410 8.89 17.45 37.45
N GLN A 411 7.74 17.85 37.97
CA GLN A 411 7.23 17.49 39.28
C GLN A 411 5.74 17.17 39.15
N ALA A 412 5.23 16.26 39.98
CA ALA A 412 3.81 15.96 40.02
C ALA A 412 3.02 17.20 40.46
N ASP A 413 2.15 17.70 39.59
CA ASP A 413 1.27 18.83 39.89
C ASP A 413 0.16 18.39 40.86
N ALA A 414 -0.08 19.19 41.90
CA ALA A 414 -1.03 18.84 42.96
C ALA A 414 -2.47 18.64 42.44
N GLN A 415 -2.88 19.38 41.41
CA GLN A 415 -4.20 19.23 40.80
C GLN A 415 -4.27 17.94 39.98
N ASP A 416 -3.21 17.63 39.23
CA ASP A 416 -3.10 16.38 38.48
C ASP A 416 -3.09 15.15 39.39
N VAL A 417 -2.34 15.20 40.50
CA VAL A 417 -2.31 14.13 41.52
C VAL A 417 -3.71 13.96 42.12
N ARG A 418 -4.37 15.05 42.52
CA ARG A 418 -5.74 14.99 43.04
C ARG A 418 -6.71 14.37 42.03
N LYS A 419 -6.61 14.76 40.75
CA LYS A 419 -7.44 14.23 39.67
C LYS A 419 -7.22 12.75 39.46
N TYR A 420 -5.95 12.31 39.45
CA TYR A 420 -5.58 10.91 39.38
C TYR A 420 -6.14 10.11 40.56
N LEU A 421 -5.95 10.57 41.79
CA LEU A 421 -6.43 9.87 42.98
C LEU A 421 -7.96 9.75 43.02
N THR A 422 -8.68 10.82 42.64
CA THR A 422 -10.15 10.80 42.49
C THR A 422 -10.58 9.73 41.48
N GLN A 423 -9.81 9.60 40.41
CA GLN A 423 -9.78 8.51 39.43
C GLN A 423 -9.87 7.10 40.01
N GLN A 424 -8.94 6.89 40.95
CA GLN A 424 -8.57 5.59 41.49
C GLN A 424 -9.32 5.22 42.77
N VAL A 425 -10.24 6.06 43.26
CA VAL A 425 -11.05 5.80 44.47
C VAL A 425 -11.74 4.44 44.41
N HIS A 426 -12.18 4.01 43.23
CA HIS A 426 -12.82 2.70 43.03
C HIS A 426 -11.94 1.49 43.42
N ARG A 427 -10.61 1.68 43.48
CA ARG A 427 -9.63 0.65 43.88
C ARG A 427 -9.36 0.60 45.38
N LEU A 428 -9.82 1.61 46.13
CA LEU A 428 -9.63 1.69 47.58
C LEU A 428 -10.47 0.64 48.33
N PRO A 429 -10.18 0.34 49.60
CA PRO A 429 -11.03 -0.53 50.40
C PRO A 429 -12.48 -0.04 50.48
N GLY A 430 -13.42 -0.97 50.65
CA GLY A 430 -14.86 -0.66 50.63
C GLY A 430 -15.32 0.32 51.71
N PHE A 431 -14.60 0.41 52.83
CA PHE A 431 -14.90 1.38 53.90
C PHE A 431 -14.51 2.81 53.50
N VAL A 432 -13.42 3.00 52.74
CA VAL A 432 -13.04 4.31 52.19
C VAL A 432 -13.98 4.70 51.05
N ARG A 433 -14.31 3.76 50.16
CA ARG A 433 -15.22 4.02 49.02
C ARG A 433 -16.63 4.47 49.40
N LYS A 434 -17.10 4.15 50.62
CA LYS A 434 -18.45 4.50 51.09
C LYS A 434 -18.50 5.80 51.88
N ASP A 435 -17.35 6.34 52.25
CA ASP A 435 -17.24 7.53 53.09
C ASP A 435 -16.55 8.66 52.29
N VAL A 436 -17.32 9.71 51.98
CA VAL A 436 -16.85 10.85 51.17
C VAL A 436 -15.87 11.72 51.95
N GLU A 437 -16.04 11.84 53.28
CA GLU A 437 -15.11 12.60 54.12
C GLU A 437 -13.76 11.90 54.17
N LEU A 438 -13.77 10.58 54.40
CA LEU A 438 -12.54 9.78 54.42
C LEU A 438 -11.85 9.75 53.05
N GLN A 439 -12.60 9.78 51.94
CA GLN A 439 -12.02 9.92 50.60
C GLN A 439 -11.27 11.25 50.46
N ASN A 440 -11.90 12.35 50.84
CA ASN A 440 -11.31 13.69 50.71
C ASN A 440 -10.09 13.86 51.62
N GLU A 441 -10.13 13.29 52.82
CA GLU A 441 -9.00 13.25 53.75
C GLU A 441 -7.84 12.47 53.14
N VAL A 442 -8.05 11.23 52.71
CA VAL A 442 -7.01 10.38 52.09
C VAL A 442 -6.40 11.06 50.86
N ILE A 443 -7.22 11.62 49.97
CA ILE A 443 -6.72 12.31 48.77
C ILE A 443 -5.87 13.52 49.15
N SER A 444 -6.32 14.34 50.10
CA SER A 444 -5.61 15.55 50.48
C SER A 444 -4.30 15.23 51.20
N SER A 445 -4.29 14.25 52.11
CA SER A 445 -3.08 13.78 52.79
C SER A 445 -2.05 13.21 51.80
N ILE A 446 -2.48 12.45 50.79
CA ILE A 446 -1.56 11.95 49.76
C ILE A 446 -0.99 13.12 48.95
N VAL A 447 -1.83 14.05 48.48
CA VAL A 447 -1.36 15.23 47.72
C VAL A 447 -0.31 16.03 48.49
N GLU A 448 -0.46 16.20 49.80
CA GLU A 448 0.52 16.86 50.65
C GLU A 448 1.82 16.04 50.83
N ALA A 449 1.70 14.71 50.91
CA ALA A 449 2.83 13.81 51.13
C ALA A 449 3.67 13.52 49.87
N VAL A 450 3.09 13.65 48.68
CA VAL A 450 3.67 13.20 47.40
C VAL A 450 4.95 13.96 47.01
N GLN A 451 5.18 15.18 47.50
CA GLN A 451 6.43 15.95 47.30
C GLN A 451 6.96 15.95 45.83
N GLY A 452 6.05 15.91 44.86
CA GLY A 452 6.37 15.90 43.43
C GLY A 452 6.57 14.52 42.78
N MET A 453 6.28 13.42 43.48
CA MET A 453 6.37 12.02 43.00
C MET A 453 5.14 11.54 42.22
#